data_AF-A0A916GGM2-F1
#
_entry.id   AF-A0A916GGM2-F1
#
_cell.length_a   1.000
_cell.length_b   1.000
_cell.length_c   1.000
_cell.angle_alpha   90.00
_cell.angle_beta   90.00
_cell.angle_gamma   90.00
#
_symmetry.space_group_name_H-M   'P 1'
#
loop_
_entity.id
_entity.type
_entity.pdbx_description
1 polymer ?
#
loop_
_entity_poly.entity_id
_entity_poly.type
_entity_poly.pdbx_seq_one_letter_code
_entity_poly.pdbx_strand_id
1 'polypeptide(L)'
;MKRLIILFLNLVVAATAVLPVVAQDNGVIDAITLNDATPSIDVVITLPPDTTGSVSLSLSMAAVKMLDQHGGIVFEAADPRIHMLELNIAPNTGTHTLVVERLPNISQAYVKIASLPELTNTGVVTEVTSNTLNQYQGYTFPVTSTEPAGDVSFSIPDQSTGVITASFLGMNAVAQFEDDKGTVLAISHAHIDGLNIVLDGGTYKAAILAIGLTEEKRIGVQLVPVDGLNFALLPTPESPAESVAGANNVPCKATVTAISANLRSGPGTGYSVLNYTQRGQTLMVGGTNPEQNWIVVAASEGTSAWLSRDLVQLEGVCSSLTVFNIPLRNAPPVTIQVVPSNPDASNLGGREHEDHDDDDHDEHDDHDDDEGDHD
;
A
#
# COMPACT_ATOMS: atom_id res chain seq x y z
N MET A 1 -65.19 19.08 -51.75
CA MET A 1 -66.20 19.90 -51.04
C MET A 1 -66.06 19.68 -49.55
N LYS A 2 -66.05 20.77 -48.76
CA LYS A 2 -66.41 20.90 -47.32
C LYS A 2 -65.39 20.31 -46.31
N ARG A 3 -64.58 21.17 -45.65
CA ARG A 3 -64.83 21.95 -44.40
C ARG A 3 -64.66 21.06 -43.15
N LEU A 4 -63.56 21.18 -42.39
CA LEU A 4 -63.31 22.15 -41.30
C LEU A 4 -64.27 21.95 -40.12
N ILE A 5 -63.77 21.49 -38.96
CA ILE A 5 -64.14 21.97 -37.62
C ILE A 5 -62.91 21.83 -36.71
N ILE A 6 -62.59 22.97 -36.10
CA ILE A 6 -61.56 23.25 -35.12
C ILE A 6 -62.08 22.78 -33.74
N LEU A 7 -61.26 22.09 -32.95
CA LEU A 7 -61.45 22.00 -31.51
C LEU A 7 -60.21 22.59 -30.82
N PHE A 8 -60.43 23.70 -30.10
CA PHE A 8 -59.47 24.30 -29.18
C PHE A 8 -59.95 24.01 -27.75
N LEU A 9 -58.97 23.93 -26.84
CA LEU A 9 -59.05 24.23 -25.40
C LEU A 9 -59.49 23.09 -24.45
N ASN A 10 -58.58 22.50 -23.68
CA ASN A 10 -58.03 23.12 -22.45
C ASN A 10 -56.95 22.26 -21.77
N LEU A 11 -56.08 23.01 -21.10
CA LEU A 11 -54.87 22.73 -20.36
C LEU A 11 -55.11 21.98 -19.03
N VAL A 12 -54.37 20.90 -18.77
CA VAL A 12 -53.82 20.60 -17.43
C VAL A 12 -52.42 20.00 -17.63
N VAL A 13 -51.38 20.83 -17.44
CA VAL A 13 -50.00 20.35 -17.32
C VAL A 13 -49.81 19.91 -15.87
N ALA A 14 -49.91 18.61 -15.62
CA ALA A 14 -49.35 18.02 -14.41
C ALA A 14 -47.86 17.75 -14.69
N ALA A 15 -47.02 18.75 -14.43
CA ALA A 15 -45.57 18.56 -14.37
C ALA A 15 -45.26 17.75 -13.11
N THR A 16 -45.31 16.42 -13.20
CA THR A 16 -44.57 15.59 -12.28
C THR A 16 -43.10 15.82 -12.59
N ALA A 17 -42.46 16.69 -11.81
CA ALA A 17 -41.02 16.76 -11.76
C ALA A 17 -40.53 15.36 -11.36
N VAL A 18 -40.07 14.59 -12.35
CA VAL A 18 -39.17 13.47 -12.09
C VAL A 18 -37.89 14.14 -11.63
N LEU A 19 -37.79 14.36 -10.32
CA LEU A 19 -36.49 14.59 -9.70
C LEU A 19 -35.64 13.38 -10.11
N PRO A 20 -34.44 13.57 -10.67
CA PRO A 20 -33.53 12.45 -10.79
C PRO A 20 -33.32 11.92 -9.38
N VAL A 21 -33.81 10.70 -9.15
CA VAL A 21 -33.33 9.90 -8.04
C VAL A 21 -31.84 9.79 -8.29
N VAL A 22 -31.06 10.51 -7.49
CA VAL A 22 -29.64 10.23 -7.35
C VAL A 22 -29.61 8.83 -6.75
N ALA A 23 -29.54 7.81 -7.61
CA ALA A 23 -29.13 6.49 -7.18
C ALA A 23 -27.79 6.70 -6.50
N GLN A 24 -27.71 6.35 -5.22
CA GLN A 24 -26.47 6.39 -4.47
C GLN A 24 -25.39 5.73 -5.32
N ASP A 25 -24.34 6.49 -5.60
CA ASP A 25 -23.04 5.93 -5.93
C ASP A 25 -22.60 5.14 -4.70
N ASN A 26 -23.02 3.88 -4.66
CA ASN A 26 -22.78 2.96 -3.57
C ASN A 26 -21.38 2.32 -3.77
N GLY A 27 -20.35 3.14 -4.01
CA GLY A 27 -18.99 2.73 -4.34
C GLY A 27 -18.34 1.77 -3.33
N VAL A 28 -18.91 1.66 -2.11
CA VAL A 28 -18.49 0.72 -1.06
C VAL A 28 -19.05 -0.70 -1.24
N ILE A 29 -20.21 -0.87 -1.88
CA ILE A 29 -20.94 -2.16 -1.87
C ILE A 29 -20.21 -3.26 -2.66
N ASP A 30 -19.38 -2.89 -3.63
CA ASP A 30 -18.53 -3.81 -4.40
C ASP A 30 -17.07 -3.87 -3.89
N ALA A 31 -16.73 -3.11 -2.86
CA ALA A 31 -15.38 -3.07 -2.31
C ALA A 31 -15.18 -4.19 -1.27
N ILE A 32 -14.00 -4.81 -1.31
CA ILE A 32 -13.56 -5.74 -0.27
C ILE A 32 -13.24 -4.91 0.98
N THR A 33 -13.86 -5.27 2.10
CA THR A 33 -13.56 -4.67 3.40
C THR A 33 -12.45 -5.45 4.09
N LEU A 34 -11.34 -4.77 4.39
CA LEU A 34 -10.28 -5.29 5.24
C LEU A 34 -10.51 -4.78 6.66
N ASN A 35 -10.54 -5.68 7.65
CA ASN A 35 -10.79 -5.36 9.05
C ASN A 35 -10.15 -6.42 9.96
N ASP A 36 -10.47 -6.42 11.26
CA ASP A 36 -9.88 -7.38 12.18
C ASP A 36 -10.19 -8.85 11.82
N ALA A 37 -11.36 -9.14 11.23
CA ALA A 37 -11.71 -10.48 10.77
C ALA A 37 -10.97 -10.89 9.49
N THR A 38 -10.73 -9.93 8.59
CA THR A 38 -10.01 -10.12 7.32
C THR A 38 -8.95 -9.02 7.17
N PRO A 39 -7.79 -9.15 7.83
CA PRO A 39 -6.80 -8.07 7.90
C PRO A 39 -6.05 -7.84 6.58
N SER A 40 -5.97 -8.89 5.75
CA SER A 40 -5.33 -8.90 4.45
C SER A 40 -6.04 -9.87 3.50
N ILE A 41 -5.79 -9.70 2.21
CA ILE A 41 -6.18 -10.61 1.13
C ILE A 41 -4.99 -10.84 0.20
N ASP A 42 -4.97 -12.02 -0.42
CA ASP A 42 -4.03 -12.36 -1.48
C ASP A 42 -4.79 -12.58 -2.79
N VAL A 43 -4.28 -12.00 -3.88
CA VAL A 43 -4.83 -12.16 -5.24
C VAL A 43 -3.74 -12.65 -6.17
N VAL A 44 -3.96 -13.82 -6.76
CA VAL A 44 -3.04 -14.41 -7.74
C VAL A 44 -3.32 -13.81 -9.11
N ILE A 45 -2.27 -13.33 -9.77
CA ILE A 45 -2.32 -12.82 -11.14
C ILE A 45 -1.50 -13.75 -12.04
N THR A 46 -2.09 -14.13 -13.16
CA THR A 46 -1.41 -14.89 -14.20
C THR A 46 -1.81 -14.32 -15.55
N LEU A 47 -0.81 -13.91 -16.34
CA LEU A 47 -1.02 -13.50 -17.72
C LEU A 47 -0.84 -14.71 -18.65
N PRO A 48 -1.66 -14.83 -19.70
CA PRO A 48 -1.34 -15.70 -20.82
C PRO A 48 0.04 -15.37 -21.43
N PRO A 49 0.75 -16.36 -22.01
CA PRO A 49 2.02 -16.12 -22.69
C PRO A 49 1.90 -15.02 -23.75
N ASP A 50 2.92 -14.18 -23.86
CA ASP A 50 3.03 -13.09 -24.85
C ASP A 50 1.89 -12.08 -24.82
N THR A 51 1.21 -11.93 -23.68
CA THR A 51 0.16 -10.91 -23.48
C THR A 51 0.58 -9.85 -22.47
N THR A 52 0.10 -8.64 -22.69
CA THR A 52 0.07 -7.56 -21.71
C THR A 52 -1.21 -7.63 -20.89
N GLY A 53 -1.17 -7.04 -19.71
CA GLY A 53 -2.35 -6.91 -18.88
C GLY A 53 -2.10 -5.99 -17.71
N SER A 54 -3.12 -5.24 -17.34
CA SER A 54 -3.07 -4.32 -16.23
C SER A 54 -3.95 -4.78 -15.08
N VAL A 55 -3.48 -4.57 -13.86
CA VAL A 55 -4.30 -4.73 -12.66
C VAL A 55 -4.58 -3.35 -12.07
N SER A 56 -5.85 -3.05 -11.85
CA SER A 56 -6.33 -1.81 -11.25
C SER A 56 -6.78 -2.07 -9.81
N LEU A 57 -6.33 -1.24 -8.89
CA LEU A 57 -6.65 -1.28 -7.47
C LEU A 57 -7.13 0.09 -7.02
N SER A 58 -8.43 0.24 -6.73
CA SER A 58 -8.94 1.38 -5.97
C SER A 58 -8.72 1.11 -4.49
N LEU A 59 -8.14 2.06 -3.77
CA LEU A 59 -7.65 1.89 -2.41
C LEU A 59 -8.25 2.94 -1.49
N SER A 60 -8.51 2.55 -0.26
CA SER A 60 -8.79 3.48 0.83
C SER A 60 -8.22 2.91 2.12
N MET A 61 -7.18 3.57 2.64
CA MET A 61 -6.43 3.17 3.83
C MET A 61 -5.78 1.77 3.76
N ALA A 62 -5.42 1.31 2.55
CA ALA A 62 -4.81 0.02 2.30
C ALA A 62 -3.37 0.15 1.76
N ALA A 63 -2.51 -0.79 2.14
CA ALA A 63 -1.20 -1.01 1.55
C ALA A 63 -1.24 -2.17 0.55
N VAL A 64 -0.35 -2.13 -0.43
CA VAL A 64 -0.25 -3.11 -1.52
C VAL A 64 1.18 -3.58 -1.65
N LYS A 65 1.36 -4.89 -1.82
CA LYS A 65 2.61 -5.52 -2.18
C LYS A 65 2.37 -6.52 -3.29
N MET A 66 3.16 -6.46 -4.36
CA MET A 66 3.18 -7.48 -5.40
C MET A 66 4.43 -8.33 -5.24
N LEU A 67 4.25 -9.64 -5.23
CA LEU A 67 5.32 -10.64 -5.18
C LEU A 67 5.38 -11.41 -6.48
N ASP A 68 6.59 -11.80 -6.90
CA ASP A 68 6.76 -12.81 -7.95
C ASP A 68 6.53 -14.24 -7.42
N GLN A 69 6.60 -15.23 -8.31
CA GLN A 69 6.42 -16.64 -7.99
C GLN A 69 7.43 -17.23 -6.98
N HIS A 70 8.53 -16.53 -6.69
CA HIS A 70 9.55 -16.91 -5.72
C HIS A 70 9.44 -16.10 -4.41
N GLY A 71 8.45 -15.22 -4.29
CA GLY A 71 8.27 -14.33 -3.14
C GLY A 71 9.14 -13.07 -3.19
N GLY A 72 9.81 -12.81 -4.31
CA GLY A 72 10.55 -11.57 -4.55
C GLY A 72 9.60 -10.39 -4.72
N ILE A 73 10.00 -9.22 -4.22
CA ILE A 73 9.16 -8.02 -4.28
C ILE A 73 9.22 -7.41 -5.68
N VAL A 74 8.05 -7.20 -6.27
CA VAL A 74 7.86 -6.61 -7.59
C VAL A 74 7.38 -5.16 -7.46
N PHE A 75 6.47 -4.91 -6.52
CA PHE A 75 5.91 -3.58 -6.28
C PHE A 75 5.50 -3.43 -4.81
N GLU A 76 5.65 -2.23 -4.24
CA GLU A 76 5.15 -1.89 -2.90
C GLU A 76 4.56 -0.48 -2.91
N ALA A 77 3.45 -0.28 -2.19
CA ALA A 77 2.87 1.02 -1.91
C ALA A 77 2.15 1.02 -0.56
N ALA A 78 2.41 2.02 0.28
CA ALA A 78 1.86 2.07 1.64
C ALA A 78 1.73 3.52 2.13
N ASP A 79 0.84 4.28 1.52
CA ASP A 79 0.57 5.67 1.91
C ASP A 79 -0.92 6.02 1.78
N PRO A 80 -1.53 6.71 2.77
CA PRO A 80 -2.94 7.06 2.72
C PRO A 80 -3.31 8.07 1.63
N ARG A 81 -2.34 8.76 1.03
CA ARG A 81 -2.55 9.70 -0.09
C ARG A 81 -2.75 8.97 -1.42
N ILE A 82 -2.48 7.67 -1.49
CA ILE A 82 -2.69 6.84 -2.68
C ILE A 82 -4.13 6.35 -2.71
N HIS A 83 -4.88 6.78 -3.73
CA HIS A 83 -6.27 6.37 -3.92
C HIS A 83 -6.44 5.28 -4.96
N MET A 84 -5.50 5.17 -5.89
CA MET A 84 -5.53 4.12 -6.90
C MET A 84 -4.15 3.80 -7.44
N LEU A 85 -3.99 2.53 -7.81
CA LEU A 85 -2.86 2.02 -8.56
C LEU A 85 -3.37 1.26 -9.78
N GLU A 86 -2.80 1.51 -10.96
CA GLU A 86 -2.87 0.57 -12.07
C GLU A 86 -1.47 0.16 -12.45
N LEU A 87 -1.23 -1.14 -12.54
CA LEU A 87 0.08 -1.70 -12.83
C LEU A 87 -0.01 -2.48 -14.12
N ASN A 88 0.74 -2.06 -15.14
CA ASN A 88 0.89 -2.82 -16.37
C ASN A 88 1.97 -3.87 -16.18
N ILE A 89 1.60 -5.14 -16.20
CA ILE A 89 2.52 -6.24 -15.94
C ILE A 89 3.17 -6.62 -17.27
N ALA A 90 4.51 -6.69 -17.25
CA ALA A 90 5.29 -7.04 -18.42
C ALA A 90 5.01 -8.50 -18.83
N PRO A 91 4.97 -8.80 -20.14
CA PRO A 91 4.65 -10.14 -20.65
C PRO A 91 5.68 -11.16 -20.16
N ASN A 92 5.24 -12.41 -20.00
CA ASN A 92 6.11 -13.56 -19.69
C ASN A 92 6.89 -13.45 -18.37
N THR A 93 6.39 -12.67 -17.40
CA THR A 93 7.02 -12.49 -16.08
C THR A 93 6.55 -13.50 -15.02
N GLY A 94 5.74 -14.48 -15.43
CA GLY A 94 5.25 -15.56 -14.56
C GLY A 94 3.99 -15.19 -13.80
N THR A 95 3.77 -15.89 -12.68
CA THR A 95 2.66 -15.63 -11.76
C THR A 95 3.09 -14.63 -10.68
N HIS A 96 2.18 -13.72 -10.34
CA HIS A 96 2.37 -12.77 -9.25
C HIS A 96 1.31 -12.96 -8.18
N THR A 97 1.62 -12.55 -6.96
CA THR A 97 0.66 -12.46 -5.86
C THR A 97 0.59 -11.03 -5.38
N LEU A 98 -0.59 -10.42 -5.48
CA LEU A 98 -0.90 -9.16 -4.81
C LEU A 98 -1.35 -9.47 -3.39
N VAL A 99 -0.62 -8.95 -2.42
CA VAL A 99 -1.02 -8.88 -1.02
C VAL A 99 -1.57 -7.47 -0.77
N VAL A 100 -2.82 -7.39 -0.35
CA VAL A 100 -3.45 -6.12 0.04
C VAL A 100 -3.84 -6.20 1.50
N GLU A 101 -3.38 -5.25 2.30
CA GLU A 101 -3.60 -5.20 3.74
C GLU A 101 -4.00 -3.80 4.20
N ARG A 102 -4.52 -3.69 5.42
CA ARG A 102 -4.76 -2.37 6.03
C ARG A 102 -3.44 -1.65 6.27
N LEU A 103 -3.44 -0.33 6.08
CA LEU A 103 -2.33 0.49 6.56
C LEU A 103 -2.14 0.30 8.08
N PRO A 104 -0.91 0.49 8.59
CA PRO A 104 -0.65 0.42 10.02
C PRO A 104 -1.58 1.35 10.81
N ASN A 105 -2.03 0.86 11.97
CA ASN A 105 -2.90 1.60 12.90
C ASN A 105 -4.31 1.93 12.39
N ILE A 106 -4.74 1.31 11.29
CA ILE A 106 -6.09 1.46 10.74
C ILE A 106 -6.96 0.25 11.10
N SER A 107 -8.18 0.49 11.61
CA SER A 107 -9.14 -0.57 11.94
C SER A 107 -9.82 -1.17 10.72
N GLN A 108 -10.02 -0.37 9.67
CA GLN A 108 -10.78 -0.76 8.49
C GLN A 108 -10.20 -0.11 7.24
N ALA A 109 -10.11 -0.86 6.14
CA ALA A 109 -9.73 -0.35 4.83
C ALA A 109 -10.67 -0.92 3.76
N TYR A 110 -10.68 -0.29 2.59
CA TYR A 110 -11.42 -0.77 1.43
C TYR A 110 -10.49 -0.95 0.24
N VAL A 111 -10.73 -2.01 -0.54
CA VAL A 111 -10.05 -2.23 -1.81
C VAL A 111 -11.04 -2.75 -2.85
N LYS A 112 -10.93 -2.24 -4.08
CA LYS A 112 -11.58 -2.79 -5.27
C LYS A 112 -10.51 -3.17 -6.27
N ILE A 113 -10.59 -4.38 -6.83
CA ILE A 113 -9.60 -4.91 -7.77
C ILE A 113 -10.29 -5.23 -9.08
N ALA A 114 -9.68 -4.84 -10.19
CA ALA A 114 -10.15 -5.14 -11.53
C ALA A 114 -8.98 -5.51 -12.46
N SER A 115 -9.23 -6.44 -13.38
CA SER A 115 -8.32 -6.72 -14.50
C SER A 115 -8.68 -5.82 -15.68
N LEU A 116 -7.69 -5.16 -16.26
CA LEU A 116 -7.80 -4.34 -17.46
C LEU A 116 -6.88 -4.90 -18.55
N PRO A 117 -7.24 -4.73 -19.84
CA PRO A 117 -6.35 -5.12 -20.93
C PRO A 117 -5.07 -4.28 -20.97
N GLU A 118 -5.16 -3.00 -20.62
CA GLU A 118 -4.06 -2.02 -20.66
C GLU A 118 -4.30 -0.96 -19.57
N LEU A 119 -3.32 -0.08 -19.33
CA LEU A 119 -3.49 1.07 -18.44
C LEU A 119 -4.62 1.97 -18.93
N THR A 120 -5.37 2.54 -17.99
CA THR A 120 -6.39 3.54 -18.30
C THR A 120 -5.73 4.73 -19.00
N ASN A 121 -6.27 5.09 -20.15
CA ASN A 121 -5.80 6.23 -20.94
C ASN A 121 -6.15 7.53 -20.20
N THR A 122 -5.12 8.31 -19.89
CA THR A 122 -5.21 9.56 -19.13
C THR A 122 -5.32 10.81 -20.03
N GLY A 123 -5.47 10.62 -21.34
CA GLY A 123 -5.73 11.66 -22.31
C GLY A 123 -4.46 12.21 -22.97
N VAL A 124 -4.58 13.39 -23.57
CA VAL A 124 -3.48 14.07 -24.27
C VAL A 124 -2.96 15.19 -23.39
N VAL A 125 -1.64 15.24 -23.26
CA VAL A 125 -0.92 16.27 -22.50
C VAL A 125 -0.07 17.15 -23.41
N THR A 126 0.32 18.31 -22.88
CA THR A 126 1.31 19.16 -23.53
C THR A 126 2.70 18.70 -23.16
N GLU A 127 3.49 18.27 -24.14
CA GLU A 127 4.88 17.90 -23.91
C GLU A 127 5.70 19.14 -23.53
N VAL A 128 6.41 19.06 -22.40
CA VAL A 128 7.30 20.10 -21.90
C VAL A 128 8.75 19.62 -21.94
N THR A 129 9.69 20.55 -21.82
CA THR A 129 11.13 20.25 -21.74
C THR A 129 11.67 20.27 -20.31
N SER A 130 10.86 20.73 -19.35
CA SER A 130 11.19 20.73 -17.93
C SER A 130 10.79 19.40 -17.31
N ASN A 131 11.62 18.89 -16.40
CA ASN A 131 11.30 17.71 -15.59
C ASN A 131 10.39 18.03 -14.39
N THR A 132 9.77 19.20 -14.34
CA THR A 132 8.75 19.57 -13.35
C THR A 132 7.40 19.71 -14.03
N LEU A 133 6.45 18.85 -13.67
CA LEU A 133 5.13 18.75 -14.29
C LEU A 133 4.05 19.35 -13.41
N ASN A 134 3.22 20.17 -14.05
CA ASN A 134 1.89 20.55 -13.58
C ASN A 134 0.84 19.69 -14.29
N GLN A 135 -0.43 19.84 -13.91
CA GLN A 135 -1.53 19.16 -14.58
C GLN A 135 -1.58 19.46 -16.10
N TYR A 136 -1.98 18.45 -16.87
CA TYR A 136 -2.02 18.41 -18.33
C TYR A 136 -0.66 18.52 -19.03
N GLN A 137 0.42 18.15 -18.35
CA GLN A 137 1.78 18.17 -18.90
C GLN A 137 2.39 16.77 -18.97
N GLY A 138 3.19 16.56 -20.00
CA GLY A 138 3.98 15.35 -20.23
C GLY A 138 5.45 15.69 -20.40
N TYR A 139 6.32 14.76 -20.03
CA TYR A 139 7.76 14.86 -20.23
C TYR A 139 8.34 13.49 -20.56
N THR A 140 9.08 13.46 -21.66
CA THR A 140 9.78 12.28 -22.15
C THR A 140 11.28 12.52 -22.11
N PHE A 141 12.01 11.64 -21.47
CA PHE A 141 13.48 11.69 -21.41
C PHE A 141 14.11 10.40 -21.96
N PRO A 142 15.29 10.51 -22.59
CA PRO A 142 16.03 9.34 -23.02
C PRO A 142 16.72 8.66 -21.83
N VAL A 143 16.91 7.36 -21.93
CA VAL A 143 17.75 6.57 -21.04
C VAL A 143 18.72 5.72 -21.87
N THR A 144 19.97 5.64 -21.41
CA THR A 144 21.06 4.92 -22.08
C THR A 144 21.85 4.11 -21.05
N SER A 145 22.79 3.28 -21.49
CA SER A 145 23.67 2.55 -20.56
C SER A 145 24.61 3.46 -19.74
N THR A 146 24.88 4.68 -20.21
CA THR A 146 25.70 5.67 -19.49
C THR A 146 24.87 6.68 -18.68
N GLU A 147 23.61 6.87 -19.06
CA GLU A 147 22.63 7.73 -18.36
C GLU A 147 21.32 6.93 -18.19
N PRO A 148 21.28 5.97 -17.25
CA PRO A 148 20.17 5.02 -17.16
C PRO A 148 18.98 5.54 -16.34
N ALA A 149 19.07 6.74 -15.77
CA ALA A 149 18.08 7.24 -14.81
C ALA A 149 17.64 8.67 -15.10
N GLY A 150 16.44 9.02 -14.64
CA GLY A 150 15.91 10.37 -14.65
C GLY A 150 14.97 10.63 -13.48
N ASP A 151 14.86 11.90 -13.11
CA ASP A 151 13.99 12.39 -12.06
C ASP A 151 12.92 13.33 -12.63
N VAL A 152 11.67 13.14 -12.21
CA VAL A 152 10.53 14.00 -12.58
C VAL A 152 9.83 14.48 -11.31
N SER A 153 9.60 15.78 -11.19
CA SER A 153 8.84 16.39 -10.10
C SER A 153 7.41 16.69 -10.55
N PHE A 154 6.45 16.62 -9.62
CA PHE A 154 5.03 16.81 -9.88
C PHE A 154 4.45 17.80 -8.89
N SER A 155 3.58 18.68 -9.37
CA SER A 155 2.80 19.61 -8.55
C SER A 155 1.31 19.37 -8.79
N ILE A 156 0.65 18.72 -7.83
CA ILE A 156 -0.79 18.51 -7.81
C ILE A 156 -1.41 19.60 -6.93
N PRO A 157 -2.37 20.41 -7.43
CA PRO A 157 -2.99 21.47 -6.63
C PRO A 157 -3.62 20.94 -5.32
N ASP A 158 -3.54 21.73 -4.25
CA ASP A 158 -4.19 21.40 -2.98
C ASP A 158 -5.70 21.14 -3.17
N GLN A 159 -6.23 20.19 -2.40
CA GLN A 159 -7.65 19.78 -2.48
C GLN A 159 -8.09 19.29 -3.87
N SER A 160 -7.14 18.87 -4.71
CA SER A 160 -7.40 18.15 -5.96
C SER A 160 -6.72 16.79 -5.91
N THR A 161 -7.00 15.97 -6.91
CA THR A 161 -6.31 14.69 -7.11
C THR A 161 -5.70 14.66 -8.50
N GLY A 162 -4.53 14.05 -8.61
CA GLY A 162 -3.78 13.92 -9.85
C GLY A 162 -3.47 12.47 -10.14
N VAL A 163 -3.45 12.14 -11.43
CA VAL A 163 -2.99 10.87 -11.96
C VAL A 163 -1.62 11.07 -12.56
N ILE A 164 -0.62 10.43 -11.97
CA ILE A 164 0.71 10.35 -12.55
C ILE A 164 0.77 9.05 -13.34
N THR A 165 1.06 9.15 -14.64
CA THR A 165 1.36 7.98 -15.48
C THR A 165 2.86 7.94 -15.72
N ALA A 166 3.48 6.79 -15.48
CA ALA A 166 4.86 6.52 -15.89
C ALA A 166 4.86 5.31 -16.83
N SER A 167 5.49 5.45 -18.00
CA SER A 167 5.53 4.41 -19.03
C SER A 167 6.97 4.11 -19.42
N PHE A 168 7.34 2.83 -19.30
CA PHE A 168 8.66 2.28 -19.57
C PHE A 168 8.51 0.94 -20.28
N LEU A 169 7.73 0.95 -21.38
CA LEU A 169 7.33 -0.25 -22.11
C LEU A 169 8.53 -1.04 -22.64
N GLY A 170 8.56 -2.35 -22.36
CA GLY A 170 9.54 -3.27 -22.91
C GLY A 170 10.95 -3.03 -22.36
N MET A 171 11.09 -2.41 -21.19
CA MET A 171 12.35 -2.31 -20.46
C MET A 171 12.14 -2.71 -19.00
N ASN A 172 13.19 -3.24 -18.39
CA ASN A 172 13.19 -3.42 -16.95
C ASN A 172 13.53 -2.08 -16.30
N ALA A 173 12.67 -1.56 -15.44
CA ALA A 173 12.91 -0.31 -14.73
C ALA A 173 12.43 -0.38 -13.29
N VAL A 174 13.17 0.31 -12.43
CA VAL A 174 12.76 0.64 -11.07
C VAL A 174 12.14 2.03 -11.11
N ALA A 175 10.96 2.22 -10.54
CA ALA A 175 10.32 3.51 -10.41
C ALA A 175 9.96 3.76 -8.93
N GLN A 176 10.61 4.74 -8.32
CA GLN A 176 10.37 5.15 -6.93
C GLN A 176 9.61 6.48 -6.91
N PHE A 177 8.46 6.51 -6.22
CA PHE A 177 7.65 7.71 -6.00
C PHE A 177 7.82 8.17 -4.55
N GLU A 178 8.17 9.43 -4.37
CA GLU A 178 8.42 10.05 -3.08
C GLU A 178 7.70 11.39 -2.93
N ASP A 179 7.44 11.80 -1.69
CA ASP A 179 6.97 13.16 -1.41
C ASP A 179 8.13 14.17 -1.30
N ASP A 180 7.78 15.44 -1.09
CA ASP A 180 8.73 16.55 -0.93
C ASP A 180 9.75 16.39 0.21
N LYS A 181 9.51 15.45 1.13
CA LYS A 181 10.39 15.11 2.26
C LYS A 181 11.24 13.87 2.00
N GLY A 182 11.10 13.23 0.83
CA GLY A 182 11.78 11.99 0.48
C GLY A 182 11.14 10.75 1.10
N THR A 183 9.89 10.83 1.57
CA THR A 183 9.15 9.66 2.03
C THR A 183 8.70 8.86 0.82
N VAL A 184 9.12 7.61 0.71
CA VAL A 184 8.70 6.72 -0.37
C VAL A 184 7.23 6.34 -0.18
N LEU A 185 6.42 6.61 -1.21
CA LEU A 185 4.99 6.27 -1.26
C LEU A 185 4.77 4.93 -1.94
N ALA A 186 5.48 4.73 -3.05
CA ALA A 186 5.42 3.54 -3.88
C ALA A 186 6.75 3.27 -4.57
N ILE A 187 7.05 2.00 -4.81
CA ILE A 187 8.23 1.57 -5.56
C ILE A 187 7.89 0.35 -6.43
N SER A 188 8.24 0.43 -7.71
CA SER A 188 8.28 -0.71 -8.63
C SER A 188 9.73 -1.15 -8.80
N HIS A 189 10.00 -2.45 -8.76
CA HIS A 189 11.35 -3.02 -8.85
C HIS A 189 11.65 -3.64 -10.22
N ALA A 190 10.74 -4.47 -10.72
CA ALA A 190 10.84 -5.19 -12.00
C ALA A 190 9.44 -5.62 -12.45
N HIS A 191 9.34 -6.29 -13.61
CA HIS A 191 8.11 -6.92 -14.13
C HIS A 191 6.91 -6.01 -14.39
N ILE A 192 7.07 -4.71 -14.22
CA ILE A 192 6.09 -3.69 -14.57
C ILE A 192 6.62 -2.96 -15.80
N ASP A 193 5.75 -2.63 -16.76
CA ASP A 193 6.07 -1.87 -17.98
C ASP A 193 5.53 -0.42 -17.92
N GLY A 194 4.70 -0.13 -16.92
CA GLY A 194 4.18 1.19 -16.64
C GLY A 194 3.14 1.15 -15.55
N LEU A 195 2.78 2.32 -15.04
CA LEU A 195 1.76 2.45 -14.01
C LEU A 195 1.01 3.77 -14.07
N ASN A 196 -0.21 3.76 -13.54
CA ASN A 196 -0.93 4.94 -13.10
C ASN A 196 -0.97 4.95 -11.57
N ILE A 197 -0.68 6.10 -10.96
CA ILE A 197 -0.87 6.33 -9.52
C ILE A 197 -1.75 7.57 -9.32
N VAL A 198 -2.83 7.40 -8.56
CA VAL A 198 -3.74 8.50 -8.21
C VAL A 198 -3.41 8.99 -6.81
N LEU A 199 -3.04 10.27 -6.71
CA LEU A 199 -2.59 10.92 -5.48
C LEU A 199 -3.44 12.14 -5.13
N ASP A 200 -3.46 12.47 -3.84
CA ASP A 200 -3.92 13.78 -3.34
C ASP A 200 -3.05 14.95 -3.84
N GLY A 201 -3.54 16.16 -3.58
CA GLY A 201 -2.79 17.40 -3.74
C GLY A 201 -1.49 17.40 -2.97
N GLY A 202 -0.41 17.86 -3.60
CA GLY A 202 0.93 17.82 -3.02
C GLY A 202 2.04 17.96 -4.06
N THR A 203 3.27 18.01 -3.55
CA THR A 203 4.49 17.95 -4.36
C THR A 203 5.13 16.58 -4.23
N TYR A 204 5.46 15.98 -5.37
CA TYR A 204 5.99 14.63 -5.44
C TYR A 204 7.16 14.56 -6.40
N LYS A 205 7.94 13.48 -6.31
CA LYS A 205 9.02 13.17 -7.23
C LYS A 205 8.97 11.69 -7.61
N ALA A 206 9.32 11.40 -8.86
CA ALA A 206 9.57 10.05 -9.35
C ALA A 206 11.02 9.95 -9.82
N ALA A 207 11.77 9.00 -9.26
CA ALA A 207 13.07 8.59 -9.75
C ALA A 207 12.90 7.28 -10.51
N ILE A 208 13.29 7.25 -11.77
CA ILE A 208 13.13 6.07 -12.63
C ILE A 208 14.49 5.65 -13.16
N LEU A 209 14.87 4.40 -12.89
CA LEU A 209 16.15 3.79 -13.28
C LEU A 209 15.88 2.60 -14.21
N ALA A 210 16.31 2.70 -15.46
CA ALA A 210 16.27 1.61 -16.42
C ALA A 210 17.47 0.67 -16.23
N ILE A 211 17.23 -0.64 -16.37
CA ILE A 211 18.19 -1.71 -16.12
C ILE A 211 18.39 -2.53 -17.39
N GLY A 212 19.65 -2.87 -17.68
CA GLY A 212 19.98 -3.79 -18.78
C GLY A 212 19.78 -3.21 -20.17
N LEU A 213 19.92 -1.89 -20.34
CA LEU A 213 19.76 -1.23 -21.64
C LEU A 213 20.88 -1.63 -22.62
N THR A 214 20.49 -2.06 -23.82
CA THR A 214 21.39 -2.33 -24.96
C THR A 214 21.33 -1.23 -26.03
N GLU A 215 20.31 -0.39 -25.98
CA GLU A 215 20.05 0.72 -26.91
C GLU A 215 19.38 1.88 -26.16
N GLU A 216 19.39 3.07 -26.74
CA GLU A 216 18.63 4.20 -26.21
C GLU A 216 17.13 3.88 -26.22
N LYS A 217 16.47 4.13 -25.10
CA LYS A 217 15.01 4.07 -24.97
C LYS A 217 14.48 5.35 -24.34
N ARG A 218 13.16 5.51 -24.34
CA ARG A 218 12.49 6.70 -23.80
C ARG A 218 11.49 6.31 -22.73
N ILE A 219 11.49 7.08 -21.65
CA ILE A 219 10.51 6.96 -20.57
C ILE A 219 9.60 8.16 -20.68
N GLY A 220 8.29 7.89 -20.76
CA GLY A 220 7.26 8.91 -20.81
C GLY A 220 6.60 9.06 -19.45
N VAL A 221 6.48 10.28 -18.97
CA VAL A 221 5.83 10.60 -17.70
C VAL A 221 4.85 11.73 -17.91
N GLN A 222 3.68 11.66 -17.31
CA GLN A 222 2.67 12.71 -17.43
C GLN A 222 1.84 12.86 -16.16
N LEU A 223 1.28 14.06 -15.99
CA LEU A 223 0.39 14.40 -14.89
C LEU A 223 -0.90 15.00 -15.43
N VAL A 224 -2.04 14.42 -15.06
CA VAL A 224 -3.38 14.92 -15.38
C VAL A 224 -4.25 14.96 -14.13
N PRO A 225 -5.30 15.79 -14.05
CA PRO A 225 -6.30 15.66 -12.99
C PRO A 225 -7.09 14.36 -13.15
N VAL A 226 -7.63 13.85 -12.05
CA VAL A 226 -8.52 12.68 -12.09
C VAL A 226 -9.86 12.98 -12.78
N ASP A 227 -10.26 14.26 -12.81
CA ASP A 227 -11.58 14.70 -13.26
C ASP A 227 -11.88 14.27 -14.70
N GLY A 228 -12.98 13.54 -14.88
CA GLY A 228 -13.40 13.05 -16.19
C GLY A 228 -12.71 11.75 -16.63
N LEU A 229 -11.85 11.17 -15.80
CA LEU A 229 -11.28 9.83 -15.99
C LEU A 229 -12.09 8.79 -15.23
N ASN A 230 -12.04 7.53 -15.68
CA ASN A 230 -12.79 6.43 -15.07
C ASN A 230 -12.10 5.84 -13.82
N PHE A 231 -11.57 6.71 -12.97
CA PHE A 231 -10.90 6.34 -11.73
C PHE A 231 -11.87 6.55 -10.55
N ALA A 232 -12.53 5.48 -10.11
CA ALA A 232 -13.45 5.53 -8.96
C ALA A 232 -12.67 5.61 -7.64
N LEU A 233 -12.82 6.72 -6.90
CA LEU A 233 -12.23 6.89 -5.57
C LEU A 233 -13.11 6.17 -4.53
N LEU A 234 -12.49 5.37 -3.67
CA LEU A 234 -13.20 4.76 -2.55
C LEU A 234 -13.32 5.79 -1.41
N PRO A 235 -14.44 5.80 -0.68
CA PRO A 235 -14.58 6.69 0.47
C PRO A 235 -13.62 6.26 1.58
N THR A 236 -13.26 7.20 2.44
CA THR A 236 -12.52 6.89 3.66
C THR A 236 -13.42 6.12 4.64
N PRO A 237 -12.95 5.00 5.23
CA PRO A 237 -13.65 4.30 6.29
C PRO A 237 -14.02 5.25 7.42
N GLU A 238 -15.30 5.21 7.82
CA GLU A 238 -15.73 5.90 9.01
C GLU A 238 -15.00 5.28 10.22
N SER A 239 -14.33 6.10 11.02
CA SER A 239 -13.79 5.65 12.29
C SER A 239 -14.95 5.16 13.17
N PRO A 240 -14.86 3.99 13.83
CA PRO A 240 -15.86 3.58 14.80
C PRO A 240 -15.94 4.64 15.91
N ALA A 241 -16.96 5.49 15.85
CA ALA A 241 -17.25 6.47 16.88
C ALA A 241 -18.34 5.86 17.78
N GLU A 242 -17.92 5.13 18.81
CA GLU A 242 -18.82 4.80 19.90
C GLU A 242 -19.06 6.09 20.68
N SER A 243 -20.24 6.70 20.50
CA SER A 243 -20.55 7.97 21.16
C SER A 243 -20.58 7.76 22.68
N VAL A 244 -19.62 8.36 23.37
CA VAL A 244 -19.62 8.44 24.82
C VAL A 244 -20.59 9.56 25.22
N ALA A 245 -21.86 9.22 25.45
CA ALA A 245 -22.84 10.20 25.92
C ALA A 245 -22.45 10.70 27.32
N GLY A 246 -22.13 12.00 27.42
CA GLY A 246 -21.89 12.67 28.70
C GLY A 246 -23.20 12.85 29.47
N ALA A 247 -23.41 12.05 30.51
CA ALA A 247 -24.44 12.31 31.52
C ALA A 247 -23.95 13.37 32.51
N ASN A 248 -24.85 14.23 33.00
CA ASN A 248 -24.64 15.35 33.93
C ASN A 248 -24.23 14.93 35.37
N ASN A 249 -23.31 13.98 35.50
CA ASN A 249 -22.68 13.57 36.77
C ASN A 249 -21.17 13.47 36.54
N VAL A 250 -20.37 13.49 37.60
CA VAL A 250 -18.90 13.35 37.49
C VAL A 250 -18.57 12.14 36.61
N PRO A 251 -18.06 12.36 35.39
CA PRO A 251 -17.96 11.29 34.40
C PRO A 251 -16.93 10.26 34.85
N CYS A 252 -17.16 8.99 34.52
CA CYS A 252 -16.17 7.95 34.75
C CYS A 252 -14.90 8.28 33.97
N LYS A 253 -13.76 8.25 34.65
CA LYS A 253 -12.44 8.53 34.10
C LYS A 253 -11.52 7.34 34.32
N ALA A 254 -10.58 7.15 33.41
CA ALA A 254 -9.53 6.15 33.49
C ALA A 254 -8.16 6.85 33.45
N THR A 255 -7.40 6.75 34.54
CA THR A 255 -6.01 7.24 34.60
C THR A 255 -5.05 6.09 34.34
N VAL A 256 -4.18 6.22 33.36
CA VAL A 256 -3.24 5.16 32.94
C VAL A 256 -2.16 4.96 34.00
N THR A 257 -2.02 3.74 34.51
CA THR A 257 -1.02 3.38 35.54
C THR A 257 0.21 2.69 34.94
N ALA A 258 0.04 1.99 33.81
CA ALA A 258 1.12 1.40 33.04
C ALA A 258 2.02 2.49 32.40
N ILE A 259 3.27 2.15 32.04
CA ILE A 259 4.19 3.09 31.35
C ILE A 259 3.57 3.55 30.03
N SER A 260 3.06 2.58 29.26
CA SER A 260 2.30 2.78 28.04
C SER A 260 1.19 1.74 27.97
N ALA A 261 0.13 2.07 27.23
CA ALA A 261 -0.97 1.16 26.97
C ALA A 261 -1.51 1.35 25.55
N ASN A 262 -1.84 0.25 24.88
CA ASN A 262 -2.38 0.28 23.52
C ASN A 262 -3.87 0.64 23.55
N LEU A 263 -4.25 1.55 22.65
CA LEU A 263 -5.62 1.85 22.28
C LEU A 263 -5.98 0.99 21.07
N ARG A 264 -7.05 0.20 21.16
CA ARG A 264 -7.39 -0.84 20.18
C ARG A 264 -8.75 -0.63 19.53
N SER A 265 -8.99 -1.27 18.38
CA SER A 265 -10.27 -1.24 17.66
C SER A 265 -11.39 -2.03 18.35
N GLY A 266 -11.07 -2.90 19.30
CA GLY A 266 -12.05 -3.73 20.01
C GLY A 266 -11.51 -4.28 21.34
N PRO A 267 -12.38 -4.87 22.17
CA PRO A 267 -12.01 -5.45 23.44
C PRO A 267 -11.24 -6.75 23.20
N GLY A 268 -9.90 -6.71 23.33
CA GLY A 268 -9.05 -7.90 23.23
C GLY A 268 -7.71 -7.63 22.57
N THR A 269 -6.73 -8.49 22.83
CA THR A 269 -5.37 -8.33 22.28
C THR A 269 -5.24 -8.71 20.81
N GLY A 270 -6.24 -9.41 20.26
CA GLY A 270 -6.32 -9.77 18.85
C GLY A 270 -6.94 -8.68 17.98
N TYR A 271 -7.41 -7.58 18.55
CA TYR A 271 -7.85 -6.39 17.82
C TYR A 271 -6.68 -5.50 17.45
N SER A 272 -6.80 -4.79 16.32
CA SER A 272 -5.76 -3.88 15.84
C SER A 272 -5.46 -2.77 16.85
N VAL A 273 -4.18 -2.43 16.97
CA VAL A 273 -3.74 -1.27 17.75
C VAL A 273 -3.94 -0.04 16.88
N LEU A 274 -4.69 0.95 17.36
CA LEU A 274 -4.97 2.21 16.67
C LEU A 274 -4.02 3.32 17.09
N ASN A 275 -3.65 3.32 18.37
CA ASN A 275 -2.70 4.27 18.94
C ASN A 275 -2.21 3.74 20.30
N TYR A 276 -1.50 4.57 21.05
CA TYR A 276 -1.12 4.30 22.43
C TYR A 276 -1.34 5.53 23.32
N THR A 277 -1.43 5.27 24.61
CA THR A 277 -1.46 6.29 25.66
C THR A 277 -0.36 6.02 26.69
N GLN A 278 -0.05 6.99 27.53
CA GLN A 278 1.08 6.96 28.46
C GLN A 278 0.62 7.12 29.91
N ARG A 279 1.47 6.69 30.85
CA ARG A 279 1.23 6.84 32.29
C ARG A 279 0.78 8.25 32.67
N GLY A 280 -0.22 8.34 33.53
CA GLY A 280 -0.72 9.60 34.08
C GLY A 280 -1.70 10.33 33.16
N GLN A 281 -1.87 9.89 31.91
CA GLN A 281 -2.94 10.39 31.05
C GLN A 281 -4.30 9.94 31.61
N THR A 282 -5.26 10.86 31.62
CA THR A 282 -6.63 10.60 32.06
C THR A 282 -7.57 10.68 30.87
N LEU A 283 -8.32 9.61 30.63
CA LEU A 283 -9.25 9.47 29.52
C LEU A 283 -10.69 9.33 30.03
N MET A 284 -11.65 9.83 29.25
CA MET A 284 -13.07 9.70 29.55
C MET A 284 -13.55 8.31 29.17
N VAL A 285 -14.22 7.61 30.10
CA VAL A 285 -14.74 6.26 29.85
C VAL A 285 -16.19 6.34 29.38
N GLY A 286 -16.49 5.72 28.25
CA GLY A 286 -17.85 5.69 27.71
C GLY A 286 -18.59 4.38 27.87
N GLY A 287 -17.87 3.31 28.16
CA GLY A 287 -18.47 2.00 28.25
C GLY A 287 -17.48 0.91 28.60
N THR A 288 -17.99 -0.31 28.59
CA THR A 288 -17.24 -1.52 28.91
C THR A 288 -17.73 -2.67 28.04
N ASN A 289 -16.90 -3.70 27.87
CA ASN A 289 -17.36 -4.97 27.31
C ASN A 289 -18.14 -5.76 28.37
N PRO A 290 -18.88 -6.84 27.99
CA PRO A 290 -19.68 -7.63 28.93
C PRO A 290 -18.88 -8.19 30.11
N GLU A 291 -17.62 -8.59 29.88
CA GLU A 291 -16.74 -9.17 30.90
C GLU A 291 -16.08 -8.12 31.81
N GLN A 292 -16.28 -6.83 31.53
CA GLN A 292 -15.75 -5.71 32.30
C GLN A 292 -14.22 -5.63 32.47
N ASN A 293 -13.46 -6.31 31.60
CA ASN A 293 -12.00 -6.30 31.56
C ASN A 293 -11.44 -5.36 30.47
N TRP A 294 -12.29 -4.81 29.61
CA TRP A 294 -11.96 -3.78 28.63
C TRP A 294 -12.94 -2.61 28.74
N ILE A 295 -12.41 -1.40 28.61
CA ILE A 295 -13.19 -0.17 28.61
C ILE A 295 -13.04 0.53 27.25
N VAL A 296 -14.10 1.18 26.78
CA VAL A 296 -14.00 2.12 25.67
C VAL A 296 -13.79 3.52 26.21
N VAL A 297 -12.80 4.21 25.67
CA VAL A 297 -12.40 5.56 26.07
C VAL A 297 -12.50 6.51 24.89
N ALA A 298 -12.80 7.77 25.18
CA ALA A 298 -12.66 8.83 24.19
C ALA A 298 -11.16 9.04 23.88
N ALA A 299 -10.80 8.91 22.61
CA ALA A 299 -9.48 9.19 22.08
C ALA A 299 -9.45 10.61 21.47
N SER A 300 -8.34 10.97 20.83
CA SER A 300 -8.19 12.26 20.15
C SER A 300 -9.26 12.45 19.05
N GLU A 301 -9.61 13.71 18.78
CA GLU A 301 -10.42 14.10 17.61
C GLU A 301 -11.82 13.46 17.54
N GLY A 302 -12.44 13.19 18.68
CA GLY A 302 -13.83 12.68 18.74
C GLY A 302 -13.99 11.19 18.40
N THR A 303 -12.87 10.46 18.33
CA THR A 303 -12.86 9.00 18.13
C THR A 303 -12.92 8.24 19.45
N SER A 304 -13.20 6.94 19.40
CA SER A 304 -13.21 6.05 20.56
C SER A 304 -12.27 4.87 20.37
N ALA A 305 -11.66 4.37 21.44
CA ALA A 305 -10.80 3.20 21.39
C ALA A 305 -10.92 2.33 22.64
N TRP A 306 -10.61 1.05 22.51
CA TRP A 306 -10.64 0.06 23.58
C TRP A 306 -9.30 -0.02 24.31
N LEU A 307 -9.37 0.00 25.64
CA LEU A 307 -8.23 -0.02 26.55
C LEU A 307 -8.45 -1.10 27.61
N SER A 308 -7.39 -1.86 27.91
CA SER A 308 -7.47 -2.89 28.96
C SER A 308 -7.66 -2.23 30.33
N ARG A 309 -8.64 -2.71 31.10
CA ARG A 309 -8.96 -2.19 32.43
C ARG A 309 -7.80 -2.39 33.41
N ASP A 310 -7.01 -3.44 33.25
CA ASP A 310 -5.89 -3.76 34.14
C ASP A 310 -4.75 -2.73 34.07
N LEU A 311 -4.74 -1.87 33.05
CA LEU A 311 -3.71 -0.86 32.81
C LEU A 311 -4.11 0.55 33.30
N VAL A 312 -5.28 0.67 33.93
CA VAL A 312 -5.83 1.96 34.38
C VAL A 312 -6.38 1.89 35.79
N GLN A 313 -6.41 3.04 36.44
CA GLN A 313 -7.20 3.30 37.64
C GLN A 313 -8.47 4.03 37.24
N LEU A 314 -9.64 3.49 37.58
CA LEU A 314 -10.92 4.15 37.37
C LEU A 314 -11.24 5.12 38.50
N GLU A 315 -11.81 6.27 38.15
CA GLU A 315 -12.24 7.34 39.06
C GLU A 315 -13.63 7.86 38.66
N GLY A 316 -14.42 8.33 39.62
CA GLY A 316 -15.78 8.84 39.39
C GLY A 316 -16.87 7.76 39.45
N VAL A 317 -18.00 7.98 38.75
CA VAL A 317 -19.15 7.06 38.77
C VAL A 317 -19.11 6.13 37.56
N CYS A 318 -18.54 4.93 37.75
CA CYS A 318 -18.35 3.93 36.69
C CYS A 318 -19.37 2.77 36.73
N SER A 319 -20.37 2.82 37.61
CA SER A 319 -21.35 1.74 37.80
C SER A 319 -22.47 1.71 36.75
N SER A 320 -22.61 2.76 35.95
CA SER A 320 -23.65 2.93 34.93
C SER A 320 -23.09 3.08 33.51
N LEU A 321 -21.92 2.49 33.26
CA LEU A 321 -21.30 2.49 31.94
C LEU A 321 -22.13 1.68 30.94
N THR A 322 -22.25 2.18 29.71
CA THR A 322 -22.86 1.44 28.60
C THR A 322 -22.07 0.16 28.34
N VAL A 323 -22.77 -0.95 28.13
CA VAL A 323 -22.13 -2.23 27.78
C VAL A 323 -22.18 -2.40 26.27
N PHE A 324 -21.01 -2.43 25.63
CA PHE A 324 -20.86 -2.70 24.20
C PHE A 324 -20.52 -4.18 24.01
N ASN A 325 -21.41 -4.91 23.35
CA ASN A 325 -21.25 -6.34 23.12
C ASN A 325 -20.42 -6.61 21.85
N ILE A 326 -19.11 -6.39 21.95
CA ILE A 326 -18.14 -6.75 20.93
C ILE A 326 -17.43 -8.04 21.38
N PRO A 327 -17.33 -9.08 20.52
CA PRO A 327 -16.70 -10.34 20.90
C PRO A 327 -15.25 -10.16 21.38
N LEU A 328 -14.86 -10.83 22.47
CA LEU A 328 -13.46 -10.83 22.90
C LEU A 328 -12.58 -11.58 21.89
N ARG A 329 -11.51 -10.95 21.40
CA ARG A 329 -10.51 -11.59 20.52
C ARG A 329 -9.13 -11.53 21.14
N ASN A 330 -8.49 -12.68 21.32
CA ASN A 330 -7.10 -12.75 21.78
C ASN A 330 -6.16 -13.01 20.61
N ALA A 331 -5.02 -12.35 20.59
CA ALA A 331 -3.97 -12.65 19.62
C ALA A 331 -3.41 -14.05 19.89
N PRO A 332 -3.16 -14.86 18.85
CA PRO A 332 -2.44 -16.11 19.02
C PRO A 332 -1.04 -15.83 19.61
N PRO A 333 -0.51 -16.70 20.48
CA PRO A 333 0.83 -16.54 21.01
C PRO A 333 1.84 -16.53 19.86
N VAL A 334 2.68 -15.48 19.81
CA VAL A 334 3.76 -15.38 18.83
C VAL A 334 4.93 -16.25 19.31
N THR A 335 5.29 -17.28 18.54
CA THR A 335 6.48 -18.09 18.81
C THR A 335 7.71 -17.35 18.28
N ILE A 336 8.55 -16.82 19.17
CA ILE A 336 9.85 -16.25 18.79
C ILE A 336 10.85 -17.40 18.69
N GLN A 337 11.27 -17.75 17.49
CA GLN A 337 12.43 -18.64 17.29
C GLN A 337 13.70 -17.79 17.32
N VAL A 338 14.42 -17.83 18.44
CA VAL A 338 15.78 -17.30 18.51
C VAL A 338 16.69 -18.34 17.86
N VAL A 339 17.09 -18.09 16.61
CA VAL A 339 18.16 -18.87 15.98
C VAL A 339 19.48 -18.29 16.50
N PRO A 340 20.34 -19.08 17.16
CA PRO A 340 21.68 -18.62 17.49
C PRO A 340 22.38 -18.28 16.17
N SER A 341 22.87 -17.04 16.06
CA SER A 341 23.86 -16.72 15.03
C SER A 341 25.08 -17.60 15.31
N ASN A 342 25.29 -18.63 14.50
CA ASN A 342 26.50 -19.44 14.55
C ASN A 342 27.69 -18.51 14.27
N PRO A 343 28.62 -18.29 15.22
CA PRO A 343 29.80 -17.45 14.97
C PRO A 343 30.81 -18.13 14.04
N ASP A 344 30.66 -19.41 13.72
CA ASP A 344 31.61 -20.17 12.90
C ASP A 344 30.94 -20.70 11.62
N ALA A 345 30.90 -19.84 10.61
CA ALA A 345 30.88 -20.28 9.22
C ALA A 345 31.89 -19.47 8.39
N SER A 346 33.09 -19.24 8.94
CA SER A 346 34.26 -19.02 8.10
C SER A 346 34.72 -20.37 7.56
N ASN A 347 34.39 -20.62 6.29
CA ASN A 347 35.33 -21.15 5.31
C ASN A 347 36.32 -22.23 5.83
N LEU A 348 35.86 -23.48 5.87
CA LEU A 348 36.72 -24.64 5.67
C LEU A 348 36.18 -25.45 4.50
N GLY A 349 36.34 -24.87 3.30
CA GLY A 349 36.62 -25.71 2.15
C GLY A 349 37.93 -26.43 2.45
N GLY A 350 37.83 -27.72 2.78
CA GLY A 350 38.97 -28.61 2.84
C GLY A 350 39.60 -28.65 1.46
N ARG A 351 40.64 -27.83 1.27
CA ARG A 351 41.68 -28.12 0.30
C ARG A 351 42.43 -29.34 0.82
N GLU A 352 42.40 -30.38 0.02
CA GLU A 352 43.40 -31.44 -0.01
C GLU A 352 44.80 -30.81 -0.13
N HIS A 353 45.83 -31.52 0.37
CA HIS A 353 47.25 -31.13 0.57
C HIS A 353 47.51 -30.60 1.99
N GLU A 354 48.36 -31.18 2.84
CA GLU A 354 49.52 -32.09 2.75
C GLU A 354 49.52 -32.90 4.09
N ASP A 355 50.08 -34.10 4.28
CA ASP A 355 51.49 -34.47 4.22
C ASP A 355 51.60 -36.01 4.26
N HIS A 356 52.36 -36.56 3.31
CA HIS A 356 52.87 -37.93 3.37
C HIS A 356 54.24 -37.87 4.06
N ASP A 357 54.30 -38.37 5.29
CA ASP A 357 55.54 -38.85 5.91
C ASP A 357 55.24 -40.26 6.43
N ASP A 358 55.79 -41.27 5.76
CA ASP A 358 56.67 -42.26 6.39
C ASP A 358 56.92 -43.43 5.42
N ASP A 359 58.22 -43.68 5.22
CA ASP A 359 58.87 -44.95 4.93
C ASP A 359 58.60 -45.63 3.58
N ASP A 360 59.58 -45.53 2.66
CA ASP A 360 60.39 -46.69 2.29
C ASP A 360 61.43 -46.35 1.19
N HIS A 361 62.70 -46.53 1.58
CA HIS A 361 63.74 -47.26 0.85
C HIS A 361 64.25 -46.79 -0.54
N ASP A 362 65.59 -46.71 -0.56
CA ASP A 362 66.51 -47.02 -1.67
C ASP A 362 66.55 -46.01 -2.83
N GLU A 363 67.66 -45.68 -3.48
CA GLU A 363 69.11 -45.88 -3.37
C GLU A 363 69.68 -45.08 -4.57
N HIS A 364 70.94 -44.67 -4.50
CA HIS A 364 71.82 -44.28 -5.63
C HIS A 364 71.56 -42.93 -6.31
N ASP A 365 72.44 -41.94 -6.12
CA ASP A 365 73.83 -41.82 -6.63
C ASP A 365 73.88 -41.33 -8.08
N ASP A 366 74.78 -40.36 -8.25
CA ASP A 366 75.54 -39.99 -9.45
C ASP A 366 75.02 -38.86 -10.37
N HIS A 367 75.77 -37.76 -10.29
CA HIS A 367 76.52 -37.10 -11.37
C HIS A 367 75.73 -36.53 -12.57
N ASP A 368 76.09 -35.43 -13.20
CA ASP A 368 77.06 -34.34 -13.03
C ASP A 368 76.61 -33.30 -14.07
N ASP A 369 77.17 -32.10 -13.94
CA ASP A 369 77.22 -31.01 -14.91
C ASP A 369 77.29 -31.45 -16.39
N ASP A 370 76.71 -30.67 -17.32
CA ASP A 370 77.48 -29.62 -18.02
C ASP A 370 76.72 -29.08 -19.24
N GLU A 371 77.00 -27.82 -19.53
CA GLU A 371 76.57 -27.06 -20.70
C GLU A 371 77.12 -27.65 -22.02
N GLY A 372 76.50 -27.32 -23.15
CA GLY A 372 77.14 -27.52 -24.45
C GLY A 372 76.23 -27.35 -25.66
N ASP A 373 76.42 -26.23 -26.34
CA ASP A 373 76.02 -25.96 -27.72
C ASP A 373 76.25 -27.14 -28.68
N HIS A 374 75.42 -27.25 -29.74
CA HIS A 374 75.87 -27.23 -31.13
C HIS A 374 74.69 -27.42 -32.12
N ASP A 375 74.61 -26.45 -33.04
CA ASP A 375 74.04 -26.40 -34.41
C ASP A 375 72.56 -26.73 -34.70
#